data_AF-A0A1A5YLL0-F1
#
_entry.id   AF-A0A1A5YLL0-F1
#
_cell.length_a   1.000
_cell.length_b   1.000
_cell.length_c   1.000
_cell.angle_alpha   90.00
_cell.angle_beta   90.00
_cell.angle_gamma   90.00
#
_symmetry.space_group_name_H-M   'P 1'
#
loop_
_entity.id
_entity.type
_entity.pdbx_description
1 polymer ?
#
loop_
_entity_poly.entity_id
_entity_poly.type
_entity_poly.pdbx_seq_one_letter_code
_entity_poly.pdbx_strand_id
1 'polypeptide(L)'
;MKLSGKKMYIVVFMLIGALLASGWSSAAPQGNNGITVQTASSMQAYVEDMQPGWNLGNSFDSVGLGGTSNPSAENETAWGNPIVTKQQIEQIANQGFKSIRIPVTWEHKLGAGPSYTITPAYLNRIQEVVDWALDEDLYVMLNIHHDSWRWVNNMGYQRTQVLERFNAIWEQLADRFKNHSSKLMFESVNEPQFSSPGIAGEQEMLNTLNESFYDIVRTSGGNNATRPLVLPTMHTSSEQHHLDALYTSIIGLNDPNLIATIHYYGFWPFSVNIAGFTKFDATTRNDIVSSFDRIYNTFTARGIPVVIGEFGLLGFDQHTGTIQQGEKLKFFEYMIHYAQLKGLTHMLWDNGQHFNRTTYQWKDQQLFDMMEASWSGRSATAATDQVFVKQGQPVTDKSIALELNEPGNALLNLSIGGVNLTAGTDYTFSSGTLTLKAGLLSSLTSSAALGSKTAIKASFSKGADWTFNVMLYNTPTLSAAWGSTGSFAIPASFNGDQLATMEANYSYGGNAGPQNWTSFKEFARTFEPVYASNQILLKQEFFNEVHDGTVILKFHFWSGEVLQYTLNKSGSSVSGTP
;
A
#
# COMPACT_ATOMS: atom_id res chain seq x y z
N MET A 1 -57.41 44.01 6.30
CA MET A 1 -57.82 43.52 4.97
C MET A 1 -57.22 42.14 4.77
N LYS A 2 -58.07 41.10 4.84
CA LYS A 2 -57.94 39.65 4.50
C LYS A 2 -56.59 38.94 4.80
N LEU A 3 -56.47 38.22 5.94
CA LEU A 3 -56.86 36.81 6.24
C LEU A 3 -55.97 35.77 5.52
N SER A 4 -55.08 35.05 6.23
CA SER A 4 -55.31 33.78 6.97
C SER A 4 -54.77 32.59 6.14
N GLY A 5 -54.09 31.56 6.62
CA GLY A 5 -53.77 31.10 7.97
C GLY A 5 -53.10 29.72 7.88
N LYS A 6 -52.30 29.37 8.89
CA LYS A 6 -51.69 28.06 9.13
C LYS A 6 -52.74 26.94 9.21
N LYS A 7 -52.35 25.68 8.95
CA LYS A 7 -52.52 24.55 9.89
C LYS A 7 -51.88 23.24 9.41
N MET A 8 -51.76 22.34 10.36
CA MET A 8 -50.85 21.23 10.51
C MET A 8 -51.65 20.04 11.07
N TYR A 9 -51.25 18.81 10.67
CA TYR A 9 -51.60 17.45 11.13
C TYR A 9 -53.06 16.98 11.20
N ILE A 10 -53.34 15.82 10.58
CA ILE A 10 -54.10 14.71 11.19
C ILE A 10 -53.50 13.37 10.72
N VAL A 11 -53.19 12.51 11.69
CA VAL A 11 -52.88 11.08 11.59
C VAL A 11 -54.19 10.30 11.75
N VAL A 12 -54.41 9.24 10.97
CA VAL A 12 -55.38 8.18 11.30
C VAL A 12 -54.77 6.81 10.99
N PHE A 13 -54.78 5.94 12.01
CA PHE A 13 -54.48 4.50 11.98
C PHE A 13 -55.70 3.70 11.49
N MET A 14 -55.49 2.60 10.76
CA MET A 14 -56.23 1.34 10.98
C MET A 14 -55.59 0.14 10.25
N LEU A 15 -55.29 -0.91 11.02
CA LEU A 15 -55.00 -2.28 10.58
C LEU A 15 -56.26 -2.97 10.03
N ILE A 16 -56.15 -3.79 8.97
CA ILE A 16 -56.80 -5.11 8.81
C ILE A 16 -55.89 -5.98 7.91
N GLY A 17 -55.70 -7.25 8.28
CA GLY A 17 -54.81 -8.19 7.58
C GLY A 17 -55.48 -9.23 6.68
N ALA A 18 -54.59 -10.10 6.18
CA ALA A 18 -54.75 -11.48 5.70
C ALA A 18 -54.95 -11.77 4.19
N LEU A 19 -54.13 -12.75 3.75
CA LEU A 19 -54.30 -13.79 2.72
C LEU A 19 -53.67 -13.61 1.32
N LEU A 20 -52.45 -14.16 1.22
CA LEU A 20 -51.95 -15.13 0.23
C LEU A 20 -52.71 -15.28 -1.11
N ALA A 21 -52.01 -14.97 -2.21
CA ALA A 21 -52.07 -15.76 -3.43
C ALA A 21 -50.73 -15.66 -4.18
N SER A 22 -50.12 -16.83 -4.36
CA SER A 22 -48.91 -17.13 -5.12
C SER A 22 -49.00 -16.72 -6.58
N GLY A 23 -48.02 -15.95 -7.06
CA GLY A 23 -47.73 -15.76 -8.47
C GLY A 23 -46.24 -15.98 -8.71
N TRP A 24 -45.86 -17.21 -9.07
CA TRP A 24 -44.54 -17.49 -9.63
C TRP A 24 -44.43 -16.80 -11.00
N SER A 25 -43.70 -15.69 -11.07
CA SER A 25 -43.19 -15.18 -12.34
C SER A 25 -41.85 -15.84 -12.59
N SER A 26 -41.86 -16.84 -13.47
CA SER A 26 -40.66 -17.41 -14.07
C SER A 26 -39.84 -16.29 -14.73
N ALA A 27 -38.69 -15.98 -14.15
CA ALA A 27 -37.68 -15.17 -14.82
C ALA A 27 -37.25 -15.91 -16.10
N ALA A 28 -37.38 -15.24 -17.24
CA ALA A 28 -36.85 -15.73 -18.50
C ALA A 28 -35.34 -15.98 -18.36
N PRO A 29 -34.78 -17.06 -18.96
CA PRO A 29 -33.35 -17.30 -18.91
C PRO A 29 -32.66 -16.14 -19.63
N GLN A 30 -31.81 -15.39 -18.92
CA GLN A 30 -30.87 -14.49 -19.56
C GLN A 30 -30.05 -15.31 -20.55
N GLY A 31 -30.08 -14.89 -21.81
CA GLY A 31 -29.29 -15.47 -22.87
C GLY A 31 -27.84 -15.54 -22.44
N ASN A 32 -27.30 -16.76 -22.49
CA ASN A 32 -25.89 -17.05 -22.32
C ASN A 32 -25.17 -16.42 -23.52
N ASN A 33 -24.80 -15.14 -23.42
CA ASN A 33 -23.83 -14.53 -24.33
C ASN A 33 -22.53 -15.28 -24.08
N GLY A 34 -22.23 -16.23 -24.96
CA GLY A 34 -21.04 -17.05 -24.86
C GLY A 34 -19.83 -16.15 -24.68
N ILE A 35 -19.21 -16.25 -23.50
CA ILE A 35 -17.85 -15.78 -23.29
C ILE A 35 -17.01 -16.70 -24.17
N THR A 36 -16.71 -16.26 -25.39
CA THR A 36 -15.58 -16.81 -26.14
C THR A 36 -14.37 -16.66 -25.24
N VAL A 37 -13.86 -17.78 -24.71
CA VAL A 37 -12.57 -17.84 -24.03
C VAL A 37 -11.55 -17.45 -25.09
N GLN A 38 -11.21 -16.17 -25.13
CA GLN A 38 -10.14 -15.67 -25.97
C GLN A 38 -8.86 -16.31 -25.43
N THR A 39 -8.16 -17.08 -26.26
CA THR A 39 -6.82 -17.56 -25.93
C THR A 39 -5.96 -16.36 -25.57
N ALA A 40 -5.32 -16.40 -24.41
CA ALA A 40 -4.43 -15.35 -23.93
C ALA A 40 -3.39 -14.99 -24.99
N SER A 41 -3.13 -13.70 -25.18
CA SER A 41 -2.10 -13.22 -26.11
C SER A 41 -0.71 -13.63 -25.61
N SER A 42 0.28 -13.65 -26.50
CA SER A 42 1.68 -13.91 -26.10
C SER A 42 2.18 -12.91 -25.06
N MET A 43 1.72 -11.66 -25.13
CA MET A 43 2.10 -10.62 -24.16
C MET A 43 1.40 -10.81 -22.82
N GLN A 44 0.18 -11.34 -22.79
CA GLN A 44 -0.47 -11.77 -21.54
C GLN A 44 0.31 -12.91 -20.88
N ALA A 45 0.72 -13.94 -21.63
CA ALA A 45 1.56 -15.01 -21.10
C ALA A 45 2.91 -14.48 -20.58
N TYR A 46 3.55 -13.55 -21.31
CA TYR A 46 4.77 -12.88 -20.86
C TYR A 46 4.59 -12.19 -19.50
N VAL A 47 3.51 -11.42 -19.33
CA VAL A 47 3.23 -10.69 -18.09
C VAL A 47 2.81 -11.63 -16.96
N GLU A 48 2.08 -12.70 -17.25
CA GLU A 48 1.73 -13.74 -16.28
C GLU A 48 2.99 -14.45 -15.74
N ASP A 49 4.00 -14.69 -16.59
CA ASP A 49 5.28 -15.31 -16.20
C ASP A 49 6.14 -14.41 -15.29
N MET A 50 5.89 -13.09 -15.26
CA MET A 50 6.56 -12.16 -14.35
C MET A 50 6.10 -12.29 -12.89
N GLN A 51 4.97 -12.94 -12.62
CA GLN A 51 4.35 -12.95 -11.30
C GLN A 51 5.07 -13.90 -10.31
N PRO A 52 5.46 -13.45 -9.10
CA PRO A 52 5.36 -12.10 -8.54
C PRO A 52 6.60 -11.22 -8.79
N GLY A 53 6.44 -9.90 -8.67
CA GLY A 53 7.54 -8.94 -8.83
C GLY A 53 7.97 -8.20 -7.55
N TRP A 54 9.19 -7.67 -7.57
CA TRP A 54 9.78 -6.88 -6.48
C TRP A 54 10.46 -5.61 -7.03
N ASN A 55 10.33 -4.46 -6.37
CA ASN A 55 11.01 -3.22 -6.74
C ASN A 55 12.31 -3.03 -5.95
N LEU A 56 13.38 -2.68 -6.65
CA LEU A 56 14.64 -2.23 -6.08
C LEU A 56 14.58 -0.74 -5.65
N GLY A 57 13.55 -0.37 -4.89
CA GLY A 57 13.24 1.02 -4.55
C GLY A 57 14.31 1.67 -3.67
N ASN A 58 14.37 3.00 -3.67
CA ASN A 58 15.36 3.82 -2.96
C ASN A 58 16.81 3.38 -3.18
N SER A 59 17.13 2.90 -4.38
CA SER A 59 18.47 2.53 -4.84
C SER A 59 18.89 3.51 -5.94
N PHE A 60 18.82 3.11 -7.21
CA PHE A 60 19.21 3.94 -8.36
C PHE A 60 18.23 5.08 -8.65
N ASP A 61 17.04 5.02 -8.08
CA ASP A 61 16.03 6.07 -8.07
C ASP A 61 16.33 7.19 -7.08
N SER A 62 17.22 6.97 -6.10
CA SER A 62 17.55 7.99 -5.11
C SER A 62 18.15 9.25 -5.74
N VAL A 63 17.70 10.42 -5.25
CA VAL A 63 18.01 11.73 -5.86
C VAL A 63 19.05 12.55 -5.09
N GLY A 64 19.81 11.90 -4.21
CA GLY A 64 20.65 12.59 -3.22
C GLY A 64 19.90 12.96 -1.94
N LEU A 65 20.64 13.26 -0.86
CA LEU A 65 20.13 14.10 0.22
C LEU A 65 20.15 15.54 -0.30
N GLY A 66 18.98 16.12 -0.56
CA GLY A 66 18.87 17.46 -1.13
C GLY A 66 19.84 18.45 -0.47
N GLY A 67 20.68 19.09 -1.27
CA GLY A 67 21.64 20.10 -0.81
C GLY A 67 23.13 19.73 -0.89
N THR A 68 23.52 18.54 -1.35
CA THR A 68 24.94 18.24 -1.57
C THR A 68 25.38 18.63 -2.98
N SER A 69 26.37 19.51 -3.10
CA SER A 69 27.05 19.83 -4.38
C SER A 69 28.02 18.73 -4.85
N ASN A 70 27.96 17.54 -4.25
CA ASN A 70 28.89 16.44 -4.51
C ASN A 70 28.18 15.33 -5.32
N PRO A 71 28.50 15.15 -6.62
CA PRO A 71 27.93 14.09 -7.46
C PRO A 71 28.23 12.66 -6.97
N SER A 72 29.22 12.48 -6.09
CA SER A 72 29.55 11.18 -5.47
C SER A 72 28.64 10.84 -4.30
N ALA A 73 27.90 11.80 -3.75
CA ALA A 73 26.88 11.59 -2.71
C ALA A 73 25.51 11.22 -3.32
N GLU A 74 25.40 11.18 -4.65
CA GLU A 74 24.20 10.92 -5.42
C GLU A 74 24.31 9.59 -6.18
N ASN A 75 24.86 8.57 -5.55
CA ASN A 75 24.85 7.20 -6.07
C ASN A 75 23.67 6.42 -5.46
N GLU A 76 23.56 5.13 -5.75
CA GLU A 76 22.45 4.29 -5.29
C GLU A 76 22.32 4.15 -3.76
N THR A 77 23.23 4.76 -3.00
CA THR A 77 23.24 4.74 -1.52
C THR A 77 22.71 6.03 -0.90
N ALA A 78 22.33 7.02 -1.70
CA ALA A 78 22.01 8.36 -1.20
C ALA A 78 20.82 8.42 -0.24
N TRP A 79 19.90 7.46 -0.32
CA TRP A 79 18.77 7.31 0.61
C TRP A 79 18.97 6.20 1.65
N GLY A 80 20.22 5.80 1.91
CA GLY A 80 20.61 4.96 3.04
C GLY A 80 20.66 3.46 2.76
N ASN A 81 20.24 3.01 1.58
CA ASN A 81 20.42 1.62 1.15
C ASN A 81 21.90 1.31 0.84
N PRO A 82 22.36 0.06 1.05
CA PRO A 82 23.69 -0.34 0.63
C PRO A 82 23.79 -0.44 -0.90
N ILE A 83 25.02 -0.47 -1.40
CA ILE A 83 25.30 -0.78 -2.81
C ILE A 83 24.67 -2.14 -3.13
N VAL A 84 23.92 -2.20 -4.23
CA VAL A 84 23.28 -3.43 -4.71
C VAL A 84 24.33 -4.50 -4.99
N THR A 85 24.17 -5.70 -4.45
CA THR A 85 25.09 -6.82 -4.67
C THR A 85 24.45 -7.90 -5.53
N LYS A 86 25.26 -8.70 -6.24
CA LYS A 86 24.74 -9.88 -6.95
C LYS A 86 23.99 -10.82 -5.99
N GLN A 87 24.54 -11.03 -4.80
CA GLN A 87 23.92 -11.85 -3.76
C GLN A 87 22.53 -11.32 -3.37
N GLN A 88 22.31 -10.00 -3.32
CA GLN A 88 20.97 -9.46 -3.07
C GLN A 88 19.98 -9.91 -4.14
N ILE A 89 20.36 -9.86 -5.42
CA ILE A 89 19.52 -10.27 -6.55
C ILE A 89 19.24 -11.78 -6.51
N GLU A 90 20.28 -12.60 -6.28
CA GLU A 90 20.15 -14.05 -6.05
C GLU A 90 19.17 -14.34 -4.90
N GLN A 91 19.27 -13.61 -3.80
CA GLN A 91 18.38 -13.82 -2.64
C GLN A 91 16.93 -13.45 -2.97
N ILE A 92 16.68 -12.36 -3.70
CA ILE A 92 15.32 -12.01 -4.15
C ILE A 92 14.73 -13.09 -5.06
N ALA A 93 15.50 -13.60 -6.04
CA ALA A 93 15.06 -14.72 -6.88
C ALA A 93 14.75 -15.98 -6.04
N ASN A 94 15.61 -16.29 -5.06
CA ASN A 94 15.41 -17.43 -4.15
C ASN A 94 14.19 -17.30 -3.22
N GLN A 95 13.65 -16.09 -3.00
CA GLN A 95 12.37 -15.90 -2.30
C GLN A 95 11.15 -16.19 -3.19
N GLY A 96 11.35 -16.59 -4.46
CA GLY A 96 10.26 -16.95 -5.38
C GLY A 96 9.76 -15.81 -6.27
N PHE A 97 10.38 -14.63 -6.21
CA PHE A 97 10.10 -13.56 -7.18
C PHE A 97 10.59 -13.96 -8.58
N LYS A 98 9.78 -13.63 -9.59
CA LYS A 98 10.09 -13.91 -11.00
C LYS A 98 10.38 -12.65 -11.81
N SER A 99 10.11 -11.48 -11.24
CA SER A 99 10.44 -10.21 -11.87
C SER A 99 10.99 -9.18 -10.88
N ILE A 100 11.84 -8.30 -11.38
CA ILE A 100 12.42 -7.18 -10.66
C ILE A 100 12.23 -5.89 -11.45
N ARG A 101 11.75 -4.84 -10.77
CA ARG A 101 11.72 -3.48 -11.31
C ARG A 101 12.90 -2.71 -10.73
N ILE A 102 13.71 -2.13 -11.61
CA ILE A 102 14.89 -1.35 -11.28
C ILE A 102 14.55 0.11 -11.60
N PRO A 103 13.98 0.86 -10.65
CA PRO A 103 13.69 2.26 -10.85
C PRO A 103 15.00 3.05 -10.88
N VAL A 104 15.17 3.95 -11.86
CA VAL A 104 16.41 4.73 -12.02
C VAL A 104 16.12 6.21 -12.24
N THR A 105 16.76 7.06 -11.45
CA THR A 105 16.76 8.50 -11.67
C THR A 105 18.04 8.91 -12.39
N TRP A 106 17.89 9.59 -13.53
CA TRP A 106 18.99 9.88 -14.44
C TRP A 106 19.52 11.30 -14.29
N GLU A 107 18.71 12.25 -13.79
CA GLU A 107 18.97 13.69 -13.81
C GLU A 107 20.42 14.08 -13.50
N HIS A 108 20.96 13.55 -12.41
CA HIS A 108 22.28 13.88 -11.87
C HIS A 108 23.45 13.21 -12.58
N LYS A 109 23.15 12.33 -13.54
CA LYS A 109 24.13 11.48 -14.24
C LYS A 109 24.27 11.85 -15.71
N LEU A 110 23.63 12.92 -16.15
CA LEU A 110 23.67 13.41 -17.53
C LEU A 110 24.71 14.52 -17.70
N GLY A 111 25.43 14.50 -18.83
CA GLY A 111 26.20 15.63 -19.32
C GLY A 111 25.31 16.77 -19.82
N ALA A 112 25.93 17.84 -20.31
CA ALA A 112 25.21 18.97 -20.89
C ALA A 112 24.46 18.59 -22.18
N GLY A 113 23.35 19.30 -22.42
CA GLY A 113 22.63 19.24 -23.68
C GLY A 113 23.49 19.76 -24.86
N PRO A 114 23.18 19.35 -26.11
CA PRO A 114 22.02 18.53 -26.50
C PRO A 114 22.25 17.03 -26.35
N SER A 115 23.47 16.58 -26.07
CA SER A 115 23.79 15.14 -26.03
C SER A 115 23.24 14.42 -24.80
N TYR A 116 23.11 15.14 -23.67
CA TYR A 116 22.71 14.58 -22.37
C TYR A 116 23.35 13.22 -22.07
N THR A 117 24.65 13.09 -22.37
CA THR A 117 25.35 11.80 -22.30
C THR A 117 25.27 11.26 -20.88
N ILE A 118 24.73 10.05 -20.69
CA ILE A 118 24.72 9.37 -19.39
C ILE A 118 26.16 9.02 -19.05
N THR A 119 26.58 9.33 -17.83
CA THR A 119 27.91 9.05 -17.33
C THR A 119 28.22 7.55 -17.51
N PRO A 120 29.27 7.17 -18.25
CA PRO A 120 29.51 5.76 -18.60
C PRO A 120 29.61 4.82 -17.41
N ALA A 121 30.20 5.27 -16.29
CA ALA A 121 30.30 4.48 -15.07
C ALA A 121 28.92 4.16 -14.47
N TYR A 122 27.98 5.11 -14.52
CA TYR A 122 26.62 4.89 -14.02
C TYR A 122 25.84 3.94 -14.91
N LEU A 123 25.91 4.13 -16.24
CA LEU A 123 25.25 3.23 -17.18
C LEU A 123 25.80 1.80 -17.13
N ASN A 124 27.12 1.64 -16.94
CA ASN A 124 27.72 0.33 -16.70
C ASN A 124 27.23 -0.31 -15.40
N ARG A 125 27.07 0.49 -14.34
CA ARG A 125 26.54 0.01 -13.06
C ARG A 125 25.08 -0.44 -13.14
N ILE A 126 24.24 0.29 -13.88
CA ILE A 126 22.86 -0.14 -14.15
C ILE A 126 22.84 -1.43 -14.96
N GLN A 127 23.65 -1.51 -16.03
CA GLN A 127 23.74 -2.71 -16.84
C GLN A 127 24.20 -3.92 -16.01
N GLU A 128 25.18 -3.76 -15.13
CA GLU A 128 25.65 -4.83 -14.25
C GLU A 128 24.51 -5.46 -13.40
N VAL A 129 23.64 -4.63 -12.82
CA VAL A 129 22.51 -5.13 -12.01
C VAL A 129 21.41 -5.72 -12.88
N VAL A 130 21.16 -5.15 -14.07
CA VAL A 130 20.25 -5.73 -15.07
C VAL A 130 20.75 -7.13 -15.49
N ASP A 131 22.04 -7.27 -15.76
CA ASP A 131 22.67 -8.53 -16.16
C ASP A 131 22.59 -9.56 -15.03
N TRP A 132 22.84 -9.18 -13.77
CA TRP A 132 22.64 -10.08 -12.64
C TRP A 132 21.19 -10.56 -12.50
N ALA A 133 20.20 -9.70 -12.72
CA ALA A 133 18.81 -10.10 -12.65
C ALA A 133 18.42 -11.06 -13.79
N LEU A 134 18.91 -10.80 -15.01
CA LEU A 134 18.70 -11.68 -16.15
C LEU A 134 19.41 -13.05 -15.97
N ASP A 135 20.59 -13.07 -15.35
CA ASP A 135 21.33 -14.30 -15.02
C ASP A 135 20.56 -15.18 -14.02
N GLU A 136 19.80 -14.57 -13.11
CA GLU A 136 18.89 -15.26 -12.17
C GLU A 136 17.50 -15.57 -12.80
N ASP A 137 17.42 -15.50 -14.13
CA ASP A 137 16.22 -15.79 -14.94
C ASP A 137 15.01 -14.87 -14.65
N LEU A 138 15.23 -13.72 -14.01
CA LEU A 138 14.19 -12.75 -13.72
C LEU A 138 13.80 -11.95 -14.97
N TYR A 139 12.52 -11.57 -15.04
CA TYR A 139 12.09 -10.47 -15.89
C TYR A 139 12.51 -9.13 -15.27
N VAL A 140 12.95 -8.18 -16.08
CA VAL A 140 13.51 -6.91 -15.59
C VAL A 140 12.74 -5.74 -16.20
N MET A 141 12.21 -4.84 -15.38
CA MET A 141 11.63 -3.57 -15.81
C MET A 141 12.59 -2.41 -15.48
N LEU A 142 13.01 -1.67 -16.49
CA LEU A 142 13.89 -0.49 -16.36
C LEU A 142 13.15 0.77 -16.83
N ASN A 143 13.33 1.90 -16.13
CA ASN A 143 12.59 3.12 -16.42
C ASN A 143 13.39 4.42 -16.31
N ILE A 144 12.67 5.52 -16.52
CA ILE A 144 12.99 6.87 -16.04
C ILE A 144 12.10 7.13 -14.80
N HIS A 145 12.69 7.33 -13.62
CA HIS A 145 11.94 7.31 -12.35
C HIS A 145 11.59 8.70 -11.79
N HIS A 146 12.35 9.24 -10.83
CA HIS A 146 12.02 10.55 -10.22
C HIS A 146 12.30 11.74 -11.12
N ASP A 147 12.97 11.54 -12.25
CA ASP A 147 13.01 12.49 -13.36
C ASP A 147 11.61 13.06 -13.68
N SER A 148 10.55 12.27 -13.47
CA SER A 148 9.14 12.63 -13.64
C SER A 148 8.75 13.95 -12.97
N TRP A 149 9.08 14.11 -11.68
CA TRP A 149 8.78 15.33 -10.91
C TRP A 149 9.98 16.26 -10.76
N ARG A 150 11.19 15.80 -11.10
CA ARG A 150 12.41 16.61 -11.05
C ARG A 150 12.51 17.58 -12.23
N TRP A 151 12.23 17.11 -13.44
CA TRP A 151 12.32 17.95 -14.63
C TRP A 151 11.31 17.65 -15.73
N VAL A 152 10.80 16.43 -15.84
CA VAL A 152 9.79 16.10 -16.87
C VAL A 152 8.49 16.88 -16.64
N ASN A 153 8.09 17.09 -15.39
CA ASN A 153 6.92 17.90 -15.03
C ASN A 153 6.96 19.34 -15.52
N ASN A 154 8.14 19.86 -15.89
CA ASN A 154 8.30 21.19 -16.47
C ASN A 154 7.95 21.25 -17.96
N MET A 155 7.51 20.15 -18.58
CA MET A 155 7.18 20.10 -20.02
C MET A 155 6.14 21.15 -20.43
N GLY A 156 5.22 21.52 -19.53
CA GLY A 156 4.24 22.59 -19.78
C GLY A 156 4.86 23.96 -20.06
N TYR A 157 6.08 24.21 -19.57
CA TYR A 157 6.82 25.46 -19.77
C TYR A 157 8.02 25.32 -20.71
N GLN A 158 8.62 24.13 -20.75
CA GLN A 158 9.92 23.86 -21.38
C GLN A 158 9.85 22.64 -22.30
N ARG A 159 8.76 22.52 -23.07
CA ARG A 159 8.43 21.32 -23.86
C ARG A 159 9.58 20.79 -24.69
N THR A 160 10.23 21.64 -25.50
CA THR A 160 11.34 21.22 -26.38
C THR A 160 12.50 20.67 -25.58
N GLN A 161 12.94 21.36 -24.53
CA GLN A 161 14.08 20.94 -23.72
C GLN A 161 13.80 19.64 -22.96
N VAL A 162 12.59 19.49 -22.42
CA VAL A 162 12.16 18.25 -21.75
C VAL A 162 12.17 17.09 -22.75
N LEU A 163 11.59 17.28 -23.94
CA LEU A 163 11.54 16.23 -24.95
C LEU A 163 12.94 15.86 -25.49
N GLU A 164 13.81 16.84 -25.74
CA GLU A 164 15.20 16.59 -26.15
C GLU A 164 15.96 15.77 -25.09
N ARG A 165 15.84 16.14 -23.81
CA ARG A 165 16.47 15.42 -22.70
C ARG A 165 15.92 14.00 -22.55
N PHE A 166 14.59 13.85 -22.59
CA PHE A 166 13.91 12.55 -22.49
C PHE A 166 14.32 11.62 -23.64
N ASN A 167 14.33 12.13 -24.87
CA ASN A 167 14.71 11.37 -26.05
C ASN A 167 16.18 10.94 -26.00
N ALA A 168 17.08 11.84 -25.62
CA ALA A 168 18.51 11.52 -25.51
C ALA A 168 18.79 10.42 -24.47
N ILE A 169 18.04 10.36 -23.37
CA ILE A 169 18.13 9.25 -22.40
C ILE A 169 17.67 7.95 -23.08
N TRP A 170 16.48 7.93 -23.66
CA TRP A 170 15.94 6.72 -24.27
C TRP A 170 16.73 6.21 -25.47
N GLU A 171 17.32 7.09 -26.29
CA GLU A 171 18.22 6.70 -27.38
C GLU A 171 19.44 5.94 -26.84
N GLN A 172 20.06 6.45 -25.78
CA GLN A 172 21.22 5.81 -25.14
C GLN A 172 20.83 4.48 -24.48
N LEU A 173 19.69 4.40 -23.81
CA LEU A 173 19.21 3.15 -23.20
C LEU A 173 18.83 2.11 -24.27
N ALA A 174 18.13 2.53 -25.32
CA ALA A 174 17.75 1.64 -26.42
C ALA A 174 18.99 1.07 -27.11
N ASP A 175 20.01 1.88 -27.41
CA ASP A 175 21.27 1.40 -27.99
C ASP A 175 22.03 0.47 -27.04
N ARG A 176 22.19 0.90 -25.78
CA ARG A 176 22.91 0.12 -24.74
C ARG A 176 22.34 -1.28 -24.56
N PHE A 177 21.02 -1.39 -24.47
CA PHE A 177 20.33 -2.63 -24.13
C PHE A 177 19.79 -3.37 -25.36
N LYS A 178 20.10 -2.91 -26.58
CA LYS A 178 19.59 -3.40 -27.87
C LYS A 178 19.59 -4.92 -28.05
N ASN A 179 20.64 -5.58 -27.58
CA ASN A 179 20.83 -7.03 -27.76
C ASN A 179 20.52 -7.85 -26.49
N HIS A 180 20.08 -7.22 -25.40
CA HIS A 180 19.70 -7.96 -24.19
C HIS A 180 18.42 -8.76 -24.42
N SER A 181 18.24 -9.83 -23.64
CA SER A 181 17.06 -10.70 -23.64
C SER A 181 15.74 -9.92 -23.66
N SER A 182 14.70 -10.49 -24.25
CA SER A 182 13.33 -9.93 -24.21
C SER A 182 12.71 -9.98 -22.81
N LYS A 183 13.33 -10.67 -21.85
CA LYS A 183 12.97 -10.57 -20.41
C LYS A 183 13.24 -9.18 -19.83
N LEU A 184 14.10 -8.37 -20.45
CA LEU A 184 14.22 -6.94 -20.15
C LEU A 184 13.14 -6.16 -20.89
N MET A 185 12.34 -5.39 -20.17
CA MET A 185 11.33 -4.47 -20.69
C MET A 185 11.63 -3.03 -20.26
N PHE A 186 11.11 -2.07 -21.01
CA PHE A 186 11.28 -0.65 -20.73
C PHE A 186 9.95 0.01 -20.36
N GLU A 187 9.94 0.75 -19.28
CA GLU A 187 8.82 1.59 -18.86
C GLU A 187 9.13 3.06 -19.13
N SER A 188 8.25 3.76 -19.85
CA SER A 188 8.55 5.10 -20.40
C SER A 188 8.92 6.15 -19.36
N VAL A 189 8.11 6.29 -18.30
CA VAL A 189 8.31 7.25 -17.19
C VAL A 189 7.47 6.86 -15.98
N ASN A 190 8.03 6.94 -14.80
CA ASN A 190 7.32 6.68 -13.54
C ASN A 190 6.37 7.83 -13.18
N GLU A 191 5.14 7.52 -12.76
CA GLU A 191 4.18 8.47 -12.18
C GLU A 191 4.17 9.86 -12.86
N PRO A 192 3.90 9.91 -14.18
CA PRO A 192 3.96 11.15 -14.94
C PRO A 192 3.01 12.19 -14.34
N GLN A 193 3.50 13.43 -14.23
CA GLN A 193 2.77 14.59 -13.72
C GLN A 193 3.34 15.84 -14.37
N PHE A 194 2.53 16.89 -14.53
CA PHE A 194 2.95 18.11 -15.22
C PHE A 194 2.45 19.37 -14.54
N SER A 195 3.31 20.40 -14.47
CA SER A 195 2.96 21.66 -13.83
C SER A 195 2.10 22.55 -14.73
N SER A 196 0.87 22.81 -14.29
CA SER A 196 -0.06 23.83 -14.82
C SER A 196 -0.58 23.71 -16.28
N PRO A 197 -0.76 22.54 -16.91
CA PRO A 197 -1.33 22.46 -18.27
C PRO A 197 -2.86 22.24 -18.30
N GLY A 198 -3.49 21.93 -17.15
CA GLY A 198 -4.85 21.39 -17.06
C GLY A 198 -4.96 19.94 -17.57
N ILE A 199 -6.01 19.20 -17.19
CA ILE A 199 -6.14 17.74 -17.42
C ILE A 199 -5.86 17.33 -18.88
N ALA A 200 -6.46 18.03 -19.85
CA ALA A 200 -6.28 17.71 -21.27
C ALA A 200 -4.83 17.93 -21.74
N GLY A 201 -4.16 18.95 -21.21
CA GLY A 201 -2.76 19.24 -21.52
C GLY A 201 -1.80 18.25 -20.86
N GLU A 202 -2.09 17.77 -19.64
CA GLU A 202 -1.32 16.68 -19.02
C GLU A 202 -1.33 15.44 -19.91
N GLN A 203 -2.52 14.99 -20.31
CA GLN A 203 -2.66 13.78 -21.09
C GLN A 203 -1.98 13.88 -22.48
N GLU A 204 -2.06 15.03 -23.14
CA GLU A 204 -1.38 15.28 -24.41
C GLU A 204 0.16 15.19 -24.26
N MET A 205 0.71 15.73 -23.18
CA MET A 205 2.14 15.64 -22.89
C MET A 205 2.57 14.21 -22.60
N LEU A 206 1.80 13.45 -21.82
CA LEU A 206 2.08 12.03 -21.59
C LEU A 206 2.03 11.22 -22.90
N ASN A 207 1.03 11.45 -23.75
CA ASN A 207 0.95 10.80 -25.05
C ASN A 207 2.18 11.11 -25.90
N THR A 208 2.62 12.36 -25.93
CA THR A 208 3.84 12.77 -26.64
C THR A 208 5.09 12.04 -26.13
N LEU A 209 5.25 11.90 -24.80
CA LEU A 209 6.38 11.16 -24.23
C LEU A 209 6.31 9.68 -24.59
N ASN A 210 5.13 9.05 -24.47
CA ASN A 210 4.93 7.64 -24.78
C ASN A 210 5.16 7.32 -26.27
N GLU A 211 4.67 8.16 -27.19
CA GLU A 211 4.87 8.01 -28.63
C GLU A 211 6.36 8.17 -28.98
N SER A 212 7.02 9.21 -28.46
CA SER A 212 8.46 9.44 -28.70
C SER A 212 9.31 8.29 -28.17
N PHE A 213 9.04 7.82 -26.95
CA PHE A 213 9.67 6.63 -26.38
C PHE A 213 9.47 5.38 -27.25
N TYR A 214 8.23 5.11 -27.67
CA TYR A 214 7.91 3.98 -28.52
C TYR A 214 8.70 4.01 -29.83
N ASP A 215 8.71 5.15 -30.53
CA ASP A 215 9.41 5.32 -31.80
C ASP A 215 10.92 5.14 -31.65
N ILE A 216 11.54 5.74 -30.63
CA ILE A 216 12.97 5.59 -30.35
C ILE A 216 13.32 4.11 -30.15
N VAL A 217 12.57 3.41 -29.30
CA VAL A 217 12.87 2.01 -28.99
C VAL A 217 12.65 1.13 -30.23
N ARG A 218 11.53 1.27 -30.94
CA ARG A 218 11.24 0.43 -32.12
C ARG A 218 12.18 0.67 -33.29
N THR A 219 12.63 1.90 -33.50
CA THR A 219 13.56 2.24 -34.59
C THR A 219 15.02 1.89 -34.28
N SER A 220 15.37 1.64 -33.02
CA SER A 220 16.73 1.27 -32.62
C SER A 220 17.18 -0.12 -33.10
N GLY A 221 16.25 -1.00 -33.53
CA GLY A 221 16.54 -2.32 -34.10
C GLY A 221 16.97 -3.40 -33.10
N GLY A 222 17.49 -4.54 -33.58
CA GLY A 222 17.86 -5.67 -32.70
C GLY A 222 16.65 -6.25 -31.96
N ASN A 223 16.83 -6.62 -30.69
CA ASN A 223 15.73 -7.15 -29.88
C ASN A 223 14.70 -6.07 -29.51
N ASN A 224 15.02 -4.78 -29.67
CA ASN A 224 14.09 -3.69 -29.37
C ASN A 224 12.91 -3.62 -30.35
N ALA A 225 13.02 -4.23 -31.53
CA ALA A 225 11.94 -4.34 -32.50
C ALA A 225 10.70 -5.06 -31.94
N THR A 226 10.89 -5.96 -30.96
CA THR A 226 9.81 -6.70 -30.30
C THR A 226 9.93 -6.68 -28.78
N ARG A 227 10.78 -5.81 -28.21
CA ARG A 227 10.94 -5.70 -26.76
C ARG A 227 9.62 -5.23 -26.13
N PRO A 228 9.15 -5.85 -25.03
CA PRO A 228 7.98 -5.38 -24.32
C PRO A 228 8.19 -3.95 -23.82
N LEU A 229 7.19 -3.10 -24.05
CA LEU A 229 7.19 -1.70 -23.59
C LEU A 229 6.02 -1.48 -22.64
N VAL A 230 6.31 -0.83 -21.52
CA VAL A 230 5.38 -0.58 -20.43
C VAL A 230 5.02 0.91 -20.45
N LEU A 231 3.73 1.20 -20.58
CA LEU A 231 3.21 2.55 -20.69
C LEU A 231 2.31 2.89 -19.48
N PRO A 232 2.57 3.99 -18.76
CA PRO A 232 1.82 4.35 -17.56
C PRO A 232 0.54 5.12 -17.90
N THR A 233 -0.44 5.03 -17.01
CA THR A 233 -1.49 6.07 -16.93
C THR A 233 -0.92 7.36 -16.32
N MET A 234 -1.63 8.49 -16.46
CA MET A 234 -1.28 9.71 -15.71
C MET A 234 -1.21 9.41 -14.21
N HIS A 235 -0.15 9.86 -13.53
CA HIS A 235 0.13 9.55 -12.13
C HIS A 235 0.15 8.05 -11.79
N THR A 236 0.18 7.15 -12.79
CA THR A 236 -0.11 5.71 -12.63
C THR A 236 -1.44 5.43 -11.92
N SER A 237 -2.41 6.35 -12.05
CA SER A 237 -3.71 6.30 -11.40
C SER A 237 -4.68 5.29 -12.06
N SER A 238 -5.61 4.76 -11.27
CA SER A 238 -6.68 3.85 -11.70
C SER A 238 -8.02 4.57 -11.98
N GLU A 239 -8.03 5.90 -12.06
CA GLU A 239 -9.21 6.64 -12.45
C GLU A 239 -9.59 6.39 -13.92
N GLN A 240 -10.90 6.23 -14.18
CA GLN A 240 -11.39 5.75 -15.48
C GLN A 240 -10.88 6.56 -16.66
N HIS A 241 -10.85 7.89 -16.54
CA HIS A 241 -10.45 8.77 -17.63
C HIS A 241 -8.96 8.62 -18.00
N HIS A 242 -8.09 8.32 -17.03
CA HIS A 242 -6.68 8.02 -17.30
C HIS A 242 -6.50 6.63 -17.93
N LEU A 243 -7.28 5.64 -17.48
CA LEU A 243 -7.30 4.30 -18.08
C LEU A 243 -7.76 4.36 -19.55
N ASP A 244 -8.84 5.09 -19.85
CA ASP A 244 -9.38 5.24 -21.20
C ASP A 244 -8.40 5.97 -22.13
N ALA A 245 -7.69 6.97 -21.61
CA ALA A 245 -6.68 7.69 -22.37
C ALA A 245 -5.49 6.79 -22.73
N LEU A 246 -4.94 6.05 -21.77
CA LEU A 246 -3.86 5.09 -22.04
C LEU A 246 -4.33 3.97 -23.00
N TYR A 247 -5.54 3.46 -22.83
CA TYR A 247 -6.11 2.47 -23.75
C TYR A 247 -6.13 3.01 -25.19
N THR A 248 -6.59 4.24 -25.37
CA THR A 248 -6.62 4.90 -26.69
C THR A 248 -5.21 4.99 -27.29
N SER A 249 -4.23 5.39 -26.49
CA SER A 249 -2.83 5.48 -26.93
C SER A 249 -2.25 4.11 -27.32
N ILE A 250 -2.46 3.06 -26.50
CA ILE A 250 -1.97 1.70 -26.79
C ILE A 250 -2.57 1.15 -28.09
N ILE A 251 -3.88 1.29 -28.28
CA ILE A 251 -4.55 0.83 -29.50
C ILE A 251 -4.06 1.63 -30.73
N GLY A 252 -3.82 2.94 -30.57
CA GLY A 252 -3.30 3.81 -31.63
C GLY A 252 -1.91 3.42 -32.11
N LEU A 253 -1.04 2.94 -31.22
CA LEU A 253 0.30 2.46 -31.57
C LEU A 253 0.29 1.14 -32.36
N ASN A 254 -0.79 0.36 -32.26
CA ASN A 254 -1.00 -0.90 -32.99
C ASN A 254 0.19 -1.88 -32.89
N ASP A 255 0.71 -2.06 -31.68
CA ASP A 255 1.85 -2.93 -31.39
C ASP A 255 1.43 -4.04 -30.40
N PRO A 256 1.73 -5.32 -30.70
CA PRO A 256 1.30 -6.45 -29.88
C PRO A 256 2.10 -6.65 -28.58
N ASN A 257 3.19 -5.89 -28.38
CA ASN A 257 4.14 -6.02 -27.28
C ASN A 257 4.08 -4.84 -26.30
N LEU A 258 2.88 -4.29 -26.09
CA LEU A 258 2.63 -3.20 -25.13
C LEU A 258 1.95 -3.72 -23.86
N ILE A 259 2.36 -3.16 -22.73
CA ILE A 259 1.88 -3.47 -21.38
C ILE A 259 1.41 -2.16 -20.75
N ALA A 260 0.24 -2.15 -20.10
CA ALA A 260 -0.20 -1.01 -19.30
C ALA A 260 0.36 -1.12 -17.87
N THR A 261 0.71 0.02 -17.24
CA THR A 261 1.09 0.05 -15.82
C THR A 261 0.30 1.08 -15.01
N ILE A 262 -0.02 0.70 -13.77
CA ILE A 262 -0.66 1.52 -12.72
C ILE A 262 0.04 1.23 -11.38
N HIS A 263 -0.09 2.11 -10.39
CA HIS A 263 0.34 1.86 -9.01
C HIS A 263 -0.86 1.82 -8.07
N TYR A 264 -0.71 1.11 -6.94
CA TYR A 264 -1.78 1.02 -5.95
C TYR A 264 -1.27 0.93 -4.51
N TYR A 265 -1.51 2.01 -3.75
CA TYR A 265 -1.08 2.13 -2.35
C TYR A 265 -2.24 2.05 -1.34
N GLY A 266 -3.39 1.50 -1.75
CA GLY A 266 -4.58 1.33 -0.92
C GLY A 266 -5.48 2.58 -0.84
N PHE A 267 -6.69 2.38 -0.34
CA PHE A 267 -7.62 3.47 -0.03
C PHE A 267 -6.96 4.48 0.91
N TRP A 268 -6.82 5.72 0.45
CA TRP A 268 -5.93 6.71 1.07
C TRP A 268 -6.10 6.82 2.60
N PRO A 269 -7.31 6.99 3.18
CA PRO A 269 -7.48 7.11 4.63
C PRO A 269 -6.99 5.91 5.43
N PHE A 270 -7.19 4.69 4.93
CA PHE A 270 -6.66 3.49 5.56
C PHE A 270 -5.14 3.42 5.40
N SER A 271 -4.64 3.69 4.18
CA SER A 271 -3.22 3.53 3.85
C SER A 271 -2.28 4.40 4.68
N VAL A 272 -2.74 5.54 5.21
CA VAL A 272 -1.96 6.44 6.07
C VAL A 272 -2.50 6.51 7.51
N ASN A 273 -3.51 5.72 7.86
CA ASN A 273 -4.19 5.74 9.16
C ASN A 273 -4.64 7.16 9.58
N ILE A 274 -5.66 7.66 8.89
CA ILE A 274 -6.32 8.95 9.16
C ILE A 274 -7.84 8.80 9.10
N ALA A 275 -8.58 9.80 9.58
CA ALA A 275 -10.04 9.85 9.50
C ALA A 275 -10.78 8.68 10.18
N GLY A 276 -10.10 7.98 11.10
CA GLY A 276 -10.64 6.84 11.85
C GLY A 276 -10.54 5.51 11.11
N PHE A 277 -9.94 5.47 9.91
CA PHE A 277 -9.72 4.24 9.14
C PHE A 277 -8.52 3.46 9.66
N THR A 278 -8.64 2.93 10.88
CA THR A 278 -7.63 2.08 11.52
C THR A 278 -7.72 0.61 11.09
N LYS A 279 -8.85 0.20 10.51
CA LYS A 279 -9.16 -1.19 10.16
C LYS A 279 -9.34 -1.38 8.66
N PHE A 280 -8.99 -2.56 8.17
CA PHE A 280 -9.33 -3.03 6.84
C PHE A 280 -10.82 -3.38 6.77
N ASP A 281 -11.61 -2.39 6.39
CA ASP A 281 -13.07 -2.44 6.41
C ASP A 281 -13.68 -2.69 5.01
N ALA A 282 -15.01 -2.58 4.91
CA ALA A 282 -15.70 -2.71 3.62
C ALA A 282 -15.35 -1.58 2.64
N THR A 283 -15.09 -0.36 3.13
CA THR A 283 -14.71 0.79 2.30
C THR A 283 -13.39 0.52 1.59
N THR A 284 -12.38 0.07 2.35
CA THR A 284 -11.05 -0.26 1.84
C THR A 284 -11.10 -1.44 0.86
N ARG A 285 -11.90 -2.48 1.16
CA ARG A 285 -12.14 -3.60 0.23
C ARG A 285 -12.80 -3.16 -1.07
N ASN A 286 -13.81 -2.30 -0.99
CA ASN A 286 -14.53 -1.82 -2.18
C ASN A 286 -13.65 -0.93 -3.06
N ASP A 287 -12.71 -0.19 -2.48
CA ASP A 287 -11.73 0.59 -3.26
C ASP A 287 -10.85 -0.32 -4.13
N ILE A 288 -10.31 -1.41 -3.56
CA ILE A 288 -9.57 -2.45 -4.30
C ILE A 288 -10.43 -3.01 -5.43
N VAL A 289 -11.64 -3.49 -5.09
CA VAL A 289 -12.57 -4.10 -6.04
C VAL A 289 -12.86 -3.16 -7.21
N SER A 290 -13.27 -1.92 -6.90
CA SER A 290 -13.66 -0.95 -7.92
C SER A 290 -12.48 -0.55 -8.81
N SER A 291 -11.28 -0.40 -8.24
CA SER A 291 -10.10 0.01 -8.98
C SER A 291 -9.64 -1.09 -9.93
N PHE A 292 -9.54 -2.33 -9.44
CA PHE A 292 -9.06 -3.45 -10.25
C PHE A 292 -10.11 -3.90 -11.27
N ASP A 293 -11.41 -3.73 -10.99
CA ASP A 293 -12.47 -3.93 -11.97
C ASP A 293 -12.36 -2.93 -13.13
N ARG A 294 -12.11 -1.65 -12.86
CA ARG A 294 -11.90 -0.65 -13.93
C ARG A 294 -10.69 -1.02 -14.79
N ILE A 295 -9.57 -1.36 -14.14
CA ILE A 295 -8.34 -1.78 -14.83
C ILE A 295 -8.58 -3.01 -15.71
N TYR A 296 -9.18 -4.06 -15.16
CA TYR A 296 -9.51 -5.29 -15.90
C TYR A 296 -10.41 -5.02 -17.10
N ASN A 297 -11.50 -4.28 -16.89
CA ASN A 297 -12.50 -4.01 -17.93
C ASN A 297 -11.94 -3.13 -19.06
N THR A 298 -10.97 -2.26 -18.76
CA THR A 298 -10.33 -1.40 -19.76
C THR A 298 -9.21 -2.12 -20.50
N PHE A 299 -8.39 -2.93 -19.82
CA PHE A 299 -7.17 -3.52 -20.41
C PHE A 299 -7.22 -5.05 -20.51
N THR A 300 -7.18 -5.76 -19.39
CA THR A 300 -6.97 -7.22 -19.36
C THR A 300 -8.05 -7.97 -20.14
N ALA A 301 -9.33 -7.59 -19.95
CA ALA A 301 -10.47 -8.17 -20.66
C ALA A 301 -10.43 -7.93 -22.19
N ARG A 302 -9.58 -7.00 -22.65
CA ARG A 302 -9.40 -6.61 -24.05
C ARG A 302 -8.04 -7.03 -24.61
N GLY A 303 -7.31 -7.91 -23.90
CA GLY A 303 -6.07 -8.51 -24.36
C GLY A 303 -4.80 -7.67 -24.12
N ILE A 304 -4.92 -6.50 -23.46
CA ILE A 304 -3.76 -5.70 -23.04
C ILE A 304 -3.40 -6.13 -21.61
N PRO A 305 -2.22 -6.73 -21.38
CA PRO A 305 -1.82 -7.12 -20.05
C PRO A 305 -1.44 -5.89 -19.20
N VAL A 306 -1.58 -6.06 -17.89
CA VAL A 306 -1.35 -5.00 -16.91
C VAL A 306 -0.35 -5.45 -15.86
N VAL A 307 0.58 -4.56 -15.52
CA VAL A 307 1.44 -4.68 -14.34
C VAL A 307 1.05 -3.60 -13.34
N ILE A 308 0.78 -3.99 -12.09
CA ILE A 308 0.80 -3.08 -10.94
C ILE A 308 2.27 -2.86 -10.60
N GLY A 309 2.86 -1.81 -11.21
CA GLY A 309 4.31 -1.54 -11.16
C GLY A 309 4.82 -1.28 -9.75
N GLU A 310 3.95 -0.79 -8.87
CA GLU A 310 4.20 -0.62 -7.44
C GLU A 310 2.93 -0.86 -6.65
N PHE A 311 3.07 -1.57 -5.54
CA PHE A 311 2.04 -1.62 -4.51
C PHE A 311 2.61 -1.64 -3.10
N GLY A 312 1.80 -1.16 -2.17
CA GLY A 312 2.12 -1.10 -0.74
C GLY A 312 0.99 -0.41 0.03
N LEU A 313 1.36 0.22 1.14
CA LEU A 313 0.47 1.16 1.87
C LEU A 313 1.24 2.47 2.04
N LEU A 314 0.62 3.60 1.67
CA LEU A 314 1.30 4.89 1.60
C LEU A 314 1.95 5.32 2.94
N GLY A 315 1.35 4.95 4.07
CA GLY A 315 1.90 5.20 5.40
C GLY A 315 3.21 4.46 5.69
N PHE A 316 3.64 3.52 4.84
CA PHE A 316 4.93 2.85 4.97
C PHE A 316 6.12 3.77 4.67
N ASP A 317 5.92 4.88 3.96
CA ASP A 317 6.95 5.91 3.79
C ASP A 317 7.40 6.52 5.13
N GLN A 318 6.55 6.46 6.16
CA GLN A 318 6.95 6.77 7.54
C GLN A 318 7.65 5.55 8.17
N HIS A 319 6.91 4.44 8.28
CA HIS A 319 7.40 3.11 8.69
C HIS A 319 6.25 2.09 8.60
N THR A 320 6.54 0.79 8.56
CA THR A 320 5.51 -0.26 8.44
C THR A 320 4.58 -0.39 9.66
N GLY A 321 4.95 0.20 10.79
CA GLY A 321 4.14 0.25 12.02
C GLY A 321 2.99 1.27 12.03
N THR A 322 2.78 2.06 10.97
CA THR A 322 1.65 3.00 10.86
C THR A 322 0.31 2.29 10.74
N ILE A 323 0.33 1.07 10.19
CA ILE A 323 -0.83 0.20 10.00
C ILE A 323 -0.71 -1.00 10.94
N GLN A 324 -1.79 -1.30 11.65
CA GLN A 324 -1.86 -2.42 12.59
C GLN A 324 -1.63 -3.75 11.85
N GLN A 325 -0.88 -4.66 12.47
CA GLN A 325 -0.37 -5.86 11.81
C GLN A 325 -1.45 -6.77 11.21
N GLY A 326 -2.46 -7.17 11.97
CA GLY A 326 -3.58 -7.96 11.45
C GLY A 326 -4.34 -7.25 10.31
N GLU A 327 -4.55 -5.94 10.42
CA GLU A 327 -5.21 -5.14 9.38
C GLU A 327 -4.36 -5.04 8.09
N LYS A 328 -3.05 -4.89 8.24
CA LYS A 328 -2.06 -4.93 7.15
C LYS A 328 -2.08 -6.28 6.44
N LEU A 329 -2.01 -7.39 7.19
CA LEU A 329 -2.02 -8.74 6.60
C LEU A 329 -3.31 -9.01 5.82
N LYS A 330 -4.47 -8.59 6.33
CA LYS A 330 -5.75 -8.69 5.62
C LYS A 330 -5.77 -7.89 4.32
N PHE A 331 -5.19 -6.68 4.32
CA PHE A 331 -5.08 -5.86 3.11
C PHE A 331 -4.25 -6.57 2.04
N PHE A 332 -3.05 -7.04 2.38
CA PHE A 332 -2.16 -7.71 1.43
C PHE A 332 -2.77 -9.03 0.92
N GLU A 333 -3.39 -9.83 1.79
CA GLU A 333 -4.09 -11.06 1.39
C GLU A 333 -5.17 -10.78 0.35
N TYR A 334 -6.05 -9.82 0.65
CA TYR A 334 -7.20 -9.53 -0.19
C TYR A 334 -6.81 -8.84 -1.50
N MET A 335 -5.89 -7.88 -1.46
CA MET A 335 -5.43 -7.14 -2.63
C MET A 335 -4.74 -8.08 -3.63
N ILE A 336 -3.80 -8.91 -3.16
CA ILE A 336 -3.10 -9.88 -4.01
C ILE A 336 -4.10 -10.86 -4.62
N HIS A 337 -5.00 -11.44 -3.81
CA HIS A 337 -6.04 -12.32 -4.31
C HIS A 337 -6.87 -11.67 -5.43
N TYR A 338 -7.32 -10.43 -5.22
CA TYR A 338 -8.17 -9.75 -6.19
C TYR A 338 -7.39 -9.33 -7.45
N ALA A 339 -6.13 -8.94 -7.32
CA ALA A 339 -5.24 -8.68 -8.46
C ALA A 339 -5.07 -9.94 -9.34
N GLN A 340 -4.82 -11.10 -8.71
CA GLN A 340 -4.69 -12.37 -9.43
C GLN A 340 -5.99 -12.78 -10.14
N LEU A 341 -7.15 -12.60 -9.50
CA LEU A 341 -8.45 -12.84 -10.16
C LEU A 341 -8.65 -11.97 -11.42
N LYS A 342 -7.97 -10.83 -11.50
CA LYS A 342 -8.05 -9.86 -12.59
C LYS A 342 -6.86 -9.96 -13.56
N GLY A 343 -6.00 -10.97 -13.41
CA GLY A 343 -4.82 -11.16 -14.26
C GLY A 343 -3.86 -9.96 -14.19
N LEU A 344 -3.73 -9.34 -13.02
CA LEU A 344 -2.84 -8.21 -12.79
C LEU A 344 -1.56 -8.72 -12.11
N THR A 345 -0.45 -8.71 -12.83
CA THR A 345 0.88 -8.98 -12.26
C THR A 345 1.24 -7.83 -11.33
N HIS A 346 1.81 -8.10 -10.16
CA HIS A 346 2.05 -7.07 -9.14
C HIS A 346 3.48 -7.09 -8.61
N MET A 347 4.05 -5.89 -8.47
CA MET A 347 5.43 -5.70 -8.03
C MET A 347 5.48 -4.93 -6.71
N LEU A 348 5.95 -5.59 -5.64
CA LEU A 348 6.02 -5.00 -4.30
C LEU A 348 6.95 -3.78 -4.32
N TRP A 349 6.52 -2.64 -3.77
CA TRP A 349 7.43 -1.53 -3.49
C TRP A 349 8.26 -1.85 -2.24
N ASP A 350 9.58 -1.98 -2.40
CA ASP A 350 10.51 -2.20 -1.28
C ASP A 350 11.66 -1.20 -1.31
N ASN A 351 11.48 -0.10 -0.59
CA ASN A 351 12.48 0.93 -0.37
C ASN A 351 13.64 0.52 0.57
N GLY A 352 13.72 -0.77 0.96
CA GLY A 352 14.66 -1.30 1.96
C GLY A 352 14.02 -1.56 3.32
N GLN A 353 12.71 -1.30 3.46
CA GLN A 353 11.97 -1.52 4.71
C GLN A 353 11.37 -2.93 4.84
N HIS A 354 11.29 -3.72 3.77
CA HIS A 354 10.77 -5.09 3.84
C HIS A 354 11.90 -6.10 3.88
N PHE A 355 12.68 -6.21 2.80
CA PHE A 355 13.83 -7.10 2.73
C PHE A 355 15.08 -6.42 3.28
N ASN A 356 15.70 -6.99 4.32
CA ASN A 356 16.97 -6.48 4.84
C ASN A 356 18.10 -6.82 3.87
N ARG A 357 18.62 -5.80 3.18
CA ARG A 357 19.62 -5.93 2.11
C ARG A 357 21.03 -6.28 2.59
N THR A 358 21.25 -6.38 3.90
CA THR A 358 22.54 -6.79 4.49
C THR A 358 22.47 -8.20 5.08
N THR A 359 21.39 -8.53 5.78
CA THR A 359 21.22 -9.86 6.39
C THR A 359 20.49 -10.84 5.49
N TYR A 360 19.87 -10.37 4.41
CA TYR A 360 19.03 -11.14 3.49
C TYR A 360 17.90 -11.87 4.19
N GLN A 361 17.18 -11.15 5.05
CA GLN A 361 16.03 -11.63 5.81
C GLN A 361 14.92 -10.59 5.76
N TRP A 362 13.67 -11.03 5.74
CA TRP A 362 12.53 -10.13 5.86
C TRP A 362 12.48 -9.52 7.27
N LYS A 363 12.31 -8.20 7.34
CA LYS A 363 12.12 -7.50 8.62
C LYS A 363 10.79 -7.86 9.27
N ASP A 364 9.80 -8.21 8.46
CA ASP A 364 8.50 -8.74 8.86
C ASP A 364 8.24 -10.05 8.10
N GLN A 365 8.67 -11.17 8.69
CA GLN A 365 8.49 -12.49 8.10
C GLN A 365 7.01 -12.85 7.95
N GLN A 366 6.15 -12.40 8.87
CA GLN A 366 4.72 -12.70 8.81
C GLN A 366 4.04 -12.03 7.60
N LEU A 367 4.44 -10.80 7.28
CA LEU A 367 3.97 -10.13 6.07
C LEU A 367 4.45 -10.84 4.81
N PHE A 368 5.71 -11.27 4.76
CA PHE A 368 6.22 -12.05 3.63
C PHE A 368 5.48 -13.39 3.47
N ASP A 369 5.35 -14.18 4.54
CA ASP A 369 4.64 -15.46 4.51
C ASP A 369 3.19 -15.29 4.02
N MET A 370 2.53 -14.19 4.41
CA MET A 370 1.19 -13.86 3.92
C MET A 370 1.20 -13.57 2.41
N MET A 371 2.14 -12.74 1.93
CA MET A 371 2.27 -12.45 0.49
C MET A 371 2.59 -13.72 -0.31
N GLU A 372 3.55 -14.52 0.15
CA GLU A 372 3.97 -15.77 -0.48
C GLU A 372 2.79 -16.74 -0.61
N ALA A 373 2.06 -16.96 0.49
CA ALA A 373 0.85 -17.79 0.46
C ALA A 373 -0.18 -17.23 -0.53
N SER A 374 -0.37 -15.91 -0.53
CA SER A 374 -1.29 -15.21 -1.44
C SER A 374 -0.92 -15.33 -2.91
N TRP A 375 0.32 -15.68 -3.28
CA TRP A 375 0.66 -15.96 -4.67
C TRP A 375 0.04 -17.25 -5.19
N SER A 376 -0.33 -18.18 -4.31
CA SER A 376 -0.81 -19.53 -4.67
C SER A 376 -2.28 -19.79 -4.34
N GLY A 377 -2.88 -18.97 -3.47
CA GLY A 377 -4.26 -19.16 -3.00
C GLY A 377 -4.61 -18.19 -1.89
N ARG A 378 -5.77 -18.36 -1.25
CA ARG A 378 -6.17 -17.47 -0.16
C ARG A 378 -5.73 -17.99 1.20
N SER A 379 -5.45 -17.07 2.10
CA SER A 379 -5.16 -17.37 3.50
C SER A 379 -6.37 -17.06 4.36
N ALA A 380 -6.64 -17.91 5.36
CA ALA A 380 -7.65 -17.57 6.35
C ALA A 380 -7.16 -16.39 7.20
N THR A 381 -8.07 -15.48 7.54
CA THR A 381 -7.79 -14.33 8.41
C THR A 381 -8.78 -14.30 9.57
N ALA A 382 -8.65 -13.30 10.44
CA ALA A 382 -9.57 -13.13 11.55
C ALA A 382 -9.96 -11.66 11.72
N ALA A 383 -11.03 -11.43 12.48
CA ALA A 383 -11.46 -10.08 12.84
C ALA A 383 -10.35 -9.25 13.53
N THR A 384 -9.38 -9.92 14.16
CA THR A 384 -8.20 -9.32 14.78
C THR A 384 -7.08 -10.35 14.94
N ASP A 385 -5.83 -9.91 15.00
CA ASP A 385 -4.66 -10.67 15.45
C ASP A 385 -4.33 -10.41 16.93
N GLN A 386 -5.18 -9.70 17.68
CA GLN A 386 -4.92 -9.26 19.05
C GLN A 386 -5.95 -9.80 20.03
N VAL A 387 -5.48 -10.35 21.15
CA VAL A 387 -6.32 -10.90 22.22
C VAL A 387 -5.97 -10.23 23.55
N PHE A 388 -6.74 -9.20 23.89
CA PHE A 388 -6.56 -8.44 25.13
C PHE A 388 -7.28 -9.10 26.32
N VAL A 389 -6.53 -9.29 27.41
CA VAL A 389 -7.01 -9.72 28.73
C VAL A 389 -6.73 -8.60 29.72
N LYS A 390 -7.76 -8.07 30.40
CA LYS A 390 -7.61 -6.95 31.33
C LYS A 390 -7.15 -7.43 32.70
N GLN A 391 -6.02 -6.92 33.18
CA GLN A 391 -5.49 -7.21 34.50
C GLN A 391 -6.48 -6.80 35.60
N GLY A 392 -6.62 -7.64 36.62
CA GLY A 392 -7.50 -7.38 37.76
C GLY A 392 -9.00 -7.59 37.49
N GLN A 393 -9.37 -8.04 36.28
CA GLN A 393 -10.73 -8.45 35.95
C GLN A 393 -10.83 -9.97 35.78
N PRO A 394 -12.01 -10.58 36.02
CA PRO A 394 -12.22 -11.99 35.71
C PRO A 394 -11.93 -12.28 34.24
N VAL A 395 -11.09 -13.29 33.98
CA VAL A 395 -10.79 -13.75 32.62
C VAL A 395 -11.99 -14.51 32.09
N THR A 396 -12.43 -14.17 30.88
CA THR A 396 -13.58 -14.77 30.20
C THR A 396 -13.16 -15.37 28.86
N ASP A 397 -14.00 -16.28 28.32
CA ASP A 397 -13.86 -16.80 26.97
C ASP A 397 -13.80 -15.62 25.97
N LYS A 398 -12.93 -15.73 24.96
CA LYS A 398 -12.79 -14.73 23.89
C LYS A 398 -13.20 -15.34 22.56
N SER A 399 -14.30 -14.83 22.00
CA SER A 399 -14.80 -15.23 20.69
C SER A 399 -14.31 -14.30 19.60
N ILE A 400 -13.78 -14.87 18.52
CA ILE A 400 -13.15 -14.19 17.40
C ILE A 400 -13.70 -14.79 16.12
N ALA A 401 -14.23 -13.95 15.22
CA ALA A 401 -14.67 -14.40 13.91
C ALA A 401 -13.46 -14.70 13.03
N LEU A 402 -13.45 -15.86 12.38
CA LEU A 402 -12.49 -16.22 11.33
C LEU A 402 -13.13 -16.04 9.95
N GLU A 403 -12.38 -15.44 9.04
CA GLU A 403 -12.70 -15.41 7.62
C GLU A 403 -11.87 -16.52 6.93
N LEU A 404 -12.49 -17.67 6.64
CA LEU A 404 -11.77 -18.81 6.02
C LEU A 404 -11.36 -18.54 4.57
N ASN A 405 -11.96 -17.52 3.95
CA ASN A 405 -11.63 -16.91 2.66
C ASN A 405 -11.71 -17.80 1.41
N GLU A 406 -11.64 -19.12 1.54
CA GLU A 406 -11.71 -20.07 0.45
C GLU A 406 -12.60 -21.27 0.80
N PRO A 407 -13.48 -21.73 -0.11
CA PRO A 407 -14.22 -22.97 0.07
C PRO A 407 -13.31 -24.15 0.40
N GLY A 408 -13.64 -24.87 1.46
CA GLY A 408 -12.89 -26.04 1.92
C GLY A 408 -11.62 -25.71 2.71
N ASN A 409 -11.25 -24.44 2.91
CA ASN A 409 -10.22 -24.12 3.90
C ASN A 409 -10.76 -24.38 5.32
N ALA A 410 -9.96 -25.01 6.17
CA ALA A 410 -10.35 -25.44 7.50
C ALA A 410 -9.27 -25.14 8.52
N LEU A 411 -9.68 -24.72 9.72
CA LEU A 411 -8.80 -24.63 10.89
C LEU A 411 -8.36 -26.06 11.29
N LEU A 412 -7.05 -26.32 11.28
CA LEU A 412 -6.49 -27.62 11.64
C LEU A 412 -6.17 -27.71 13.14
N ASN A 413 -5.44 -26.72 13.66
CA ASN A 413 -5.07 -26.67 15.06
C ASN A 413 -4.70 -25.23 15.48
N LEU A 414 -4.62 -25.03 16.80
CA LEU A 414 -3.91 -23.92 17.40
C LEU A 414 -2.66 -24.44 18.10
N SER A 415 -1.56 -23.69 18.07
CA SER A 415 -0.32 -24.04 18.76
C SER A 415 0.38 -22.83 19.39
N ILE A 416 1.20 -23.10 20.40
CA ILE A 416 2.10 -22.14 21.05
C ILE A 416 3.50 -22.73 21.07
N GLY A 417 4.48 -22.05 20.48
CA GLY A 417 5.86 -22.54 20.42
C GLY A 417 5.99 -23.93 19.78
N GLY A 418 5.11 -24.27 18.83
CA GLY A 418 5.04 -25.59 18.18
C GLY A 418 4.29 -26.67 18.96
N VAL A 419 3.77 -26.38 20.15
CA VAL A 419 2.97 -27.32 20.94
C VAL A 419 1.48 -27.06 20.69
N ASN A 420 0.76 -28.10 20.25
CA ASN A 420 -0.67 -28.02 19.95
C ASN A 420 -1.50 -27.80 21.22
N LEU A 421 -2.49 -26.92 21.12
CA LEU A 421 -3.54 -26.73 22.11
C LEU A 421 -4.63 -27.80 21.96
N THR A 422 -5.32 -28.09 23.06
CA THR A 422 -6.35 -29.13 23.15
C THR A 422 -7.71 -28.58 22.75
N ALA A 423 -8.26 -29.03 21.62
CA ALA A 423 -9.63 -28.67 21.22
C ALA A 423 -10.67 -29.12 22.27
N GLY A 424 -11.67 -28.29 22.53
CA GLY A 424 -12.68 -28.48 23.57
C GLY A 424 -12.26 -27.90 24.93
N THR A 425 -10.99 -28.01 25.30
CA THR A 425 -10.45 -27.54 26.60
C THR A 425 -9.85 -26.15 26.49
N ASP A 426 -8.96 -25.93 25.52
CA ASP A 426 -8.22 -24.67 25.34
C ASP A 426 -8.93 -23.74 24.37
N TYR A 427 -9.61 -24.31 23.37
CA TYR A 427 -10.39 -23.57 22.39
C TYR A 427 -11.52 -24.41 21.80
N THR A 428 -12.53 -23.75 21.24
CA THR A 428 -13.56 -24.37 20.40
C THR A 428 -13.69 -23.60 19.09
N PHE A 429 -14.01 -24.27 17.99
CA PHE A 429 -14.31 -23.62 16.72
C PHE A 429 -15.64 -24.16 16.17
N SER A 430 -16.60 -23.26 15.96
CA SER A 430 -17.92 -23.62 15.43
C SER A 430 -18.49 -22.46 14.64
N SER A 431 -19.09 -22.73 13.46
CA SER A 431 -19.77 -21.74 12.63
C SER A 431 -18.93 -20.48 12.34
N GLY A 432 -17.65 -20.67 12.00
CA GLY A 432 -16.71 -19.57 11.70
C GLY A 432 -16.24 -18.77 12.91
N THR A 433 -16.62 -19.16 14.13
CA THR A 433 -16.20 -18.47 15.36
C THR A 433 -15.21 -19.34 16.13
N LEU A 434 -14.01 -18.81 16.34
CA LEU A 434 -13.02 -19.35 17.25
C LEU A 434 -13.27 -18.79 18.65
N THR A 435 -13.38 -19.65 19.66
CA THR A 435 -13.47 -19.25 21.06
C THR A 435 -12.25 -19.77 21.81
N LEU A 436 -11.38 -18.86 22.27
CA LEU A 436 -10.30 -19.15 23.21
C LEU A 436 -10.87 -19.21 24.63
N LYS A 437 -10.58 -20.29 25.36
CA LYS A 437 -11.18 -20.54 26.67
C LYS A 437 -10.54 -19.72 27.78
N ALA A 438 -11.36 -19.29 28.74
CA ALA A 438 -10.92 -18.51 29.89
C ALA A 438 -9.79 -19.20 30.69
N GLY A 439 -9.83 -20.55 30.79
CA GLY A 439 -8.80 -21.34 31.46
C GLY A 439 -7.43 -21.22 30.77
N LEU A 440 -7.40 -21.36 29.44
CA LEU A 440 -6.19 -21.12 28.64
C LEU A 440 -5.68 -19.69 28.86
N LEU A 441 -6.54 -18.70 28.66
CA LEU A 441 -6.15 -17.29 28.77
C LEU A 441 -5.62 -16.95 30.16
N SER A 442 -6.27 -17.45 31.23
CA SER A 442 -5.81 -17.26 32.61
C SER A 442 -4.41 -17.84 32.84
N SER A 443 -4.12 -19.01 32.26
CA SER A 443 -2.79 -19.63 32.32
C SER A 443 -1.74 -18.76 31.63
N LEU A 444 -2.04 -18.32 30.40
CA LEU A 444 -1.15 -17.49 29.58
C LEU A 444 -0.89 -16.10 30.18
N THR A 445 -1.83 -15.57 30.97
CA THR A 445 -1.73 -14.25 31.61
C THR A 445 -1.53 -14.32 33.12
N SER A 446 -1.05 -15.45 33.65
CA SER A 446 -0.81 -15.65 35.09
C SER A 446 0.27 -14.73 35.67
N SER A 447 1.29 -14.39 34.87
CA SER A 447 2.30 -13.40 35.24
C SER A 447 1.72 -11.99 35.18
N ALA A 448 1.89 -11.23 36.27
CA ALA A 448 1.42 -9.84 36.39
C ALA A 448 2.13 -8.83 35.48
N ALA A 449 3.17 -9.23 34.74
CA ALA A 449 3.83 -8.36 33.76
C ALA A 449 2.88 -8.02 32.60
N LEU A 450 2.68 -6.73 32.34
CA LEU A 450 1.85 -6.22 31.27
C LEU A 450 2.53 -6.36 29.90
N GLY A 451 1.75 -6.34 28.83
CA GLY A 451 2.19 -6.43 27.43
C GLY A 451 1.96 -7.79 26.79
N SER A 452 2.66 -8.01 25.67
CA SER A 452 2.61 -9.27 24.93
C SER A 452 3.10 -10.43 25.81
N LYS A 453 2.31 -11.51 25.85
CA LYS A 453 2.59 -12.70 26.65
C LYS A 453 3.04 -13.86 25.77
N THR A 454 2.29 -14.11 24.70
CA THR A 454 2.59 -15.17 23.74
C THR A 454 1.82 -14.95 22.44
N ALA A 455 2.28 -15.63 21.39
CA ALA A 455 1.56 -15.81 20.14
C ALA A 455 0.89 -17.20 20.12
N ILE A 456 -0.39 -17.24 19.75
CA ILE A 456 -1.11 -18.47 19.40
C ILE A 456 -1.18 -18.54 17.89
N LYS A 457 -0.54 -19.54 17.29
CA LYS A 457 -0.56 -19.77 15.85
C LYS A 457 -1.77 -20.63 15.49
N ALA A 458 -2.60 -20.15 14.57
CA ALA A 458 -3.68 -20.91 13.97
C ALA A 458 -3.24 -21.43 12.62
N SER A 459 -3.22 -22.75 12.47
CA SER A 459 -2.87 -23.40 11.22
C SER A 459 -4.08 -23.87 10.46
N PHE A 460 -4.01 -23.72 9.14
CA PHE A 460 -5.11 -24.00 8.23
C PHE A 460 -4.70 -25.04 7.19
N SER A 461 -5.69 -25.66 6.55
CA SER A 461 -5.44 -26.62 5.47
C SER A 461 -4.81 -26.01 4.23
N LYS A 462 -4.93 -24.69 4.07
CA LYS A 462 -4.41 -23.90 2.95
C LYS A 462 -3.98 -22.52 3.42
N GLY A 463 -3.03 -21.94 2.70
CA GLY A 463 -2.55 -20.58 2.93
C GLY A 463 -1.66 -20.44 4.16
N ALA A 464 -1.37 -19.19 4.52
CA ALA A 464 -0.54 -18.86 5.66
C ALA A 464 -1.24 -19.14 7.00
N ASP A 465 -0.42 -19.37 8.02
CA ASP A 465 -0.90 -19.41 9.40
C ASP A 465 -1.29 -18.00 9.88
N TRP A 466 -2.32 -17.93 10.72
CA TRP A 466 -2.72 -16.67 11.37
C TRP A 466 -2.24 -16.64 12.83
N THR A 467 -1.67 -15.52 13.28
CA THR A 467 -1.14 -15.40 14.64
C THR A 467 -2.03 -14.51 15.49
N PHE A 468 -2.43 -15.01 16.67
CA PHE A 468 -3.10 -14.22 17.70
C PHE A 468 -2.13 -13.85 18.83
N ASN A 469 -1.86 -12.57 19.00
CA ASN A 469 -1.02 -12.03 20.06
C ASN A 469 -1.85 -11.84 21.34
N VAL A 470 -1.58 -12.68 22.35
CA VAL A 470 -2.22 -12.57 23.67
C VAL A 470 -1.51 -11.51 24.48
N MET A 471 -2.26 -10.49 24.90
CA MET A 471 -1.74 -9.34 25.66
C MET A 471 -2.47 -9.22 26.99
N LEU A 472 -1.71 -9.15 28.07
CA LEU A 472 -2.24 -8.72 29.37
C LEU A 472 -2.09 -7.21 29.45
N TYR A 473 -3.18 -6.49 29.62
CA TYR A 473 -3.15 -5.03 29.67
C TYR A 473 -3.87 -4.48 30.91
N ASN A 474 -3.56 -3.24 31.27
CA ASN A 474 -4.38 -2.43 32.17
C ASN A 474 -4.70 -1.11 31.46
N THR A 475 -5.66 -0.33 31.96
CA THR A 475 -6.01 0.97 31.38
C THR A 475 -4.73 1.83 31.27
N PRO A 476 -4.37 2.31 30.07
CA PRO A 476 -3.20 3.17 29.91
C PRO A 476 -3.39 4.47 30.70
N THR A 477 -2.30 5.13 31.05
CA THR A 477 -2.35 6.41 31.77
C THR A 477 -1.43 7.43 31.12
N LEU A 478 -1.92 8.66 30.98
CA LEU A 478 -1.14 9.81 30.53
C LEU A 478 -0.77 10.66 31.75
N SER A 479 0.33 11.39 31.66
CA SER A 479 0.77 12.34 32.69
C SER A 479 0.85 13.75 32.11
N ALA A 480 0.79 14.76 32.97
CA ALA A 480 0.99 16.13 32.57
C ALA A 480 2.36 16.35 31.92
N ALA A 481 2.43 17.24 30.94
CA ALA A 481 3.62 17.54 30.16
C ALA A 481 3.72 19.03 29.82
N TRP A 482 4.94 19.51 29.66
CA TRP A 482 5.26 20.86 29.18
C TRP A 482 6.39 20.78 28.17
N GLY A 483 6.32 21.58 27.12
CA GLY A 483 7.33 21.58 26.08
C GLY A 483 7.09 22.64 25.03
N SER A 484 7.80 22.52 23.91
CA SER A 484 7.62 23.39 22.75
C SER A 484 6.96 22.67 21.59
N THR A 485 6.39 23.42 20.65
CA THR A 485 5.79 22.87 19.43
C THR A 485 6.74 22.03 18.57
N GLY A 486 8.06 22.18 18.73
CA GLY A 486 9.06 21.38 18.02
C GLY A 486 9.51 20.12 18.76
N SER A 487 9.11 19.93 20.02
CA SER A 487 9.64 18.83 20.87
C SER A 487 8.67 18.39 21.99
N PHE A 488 7.37 18.40 21.73
CA PHE A 488 6.37 18.02 22.73
C PHE A 488 6.15 16.50 22.79
N ALA A 489 6.27 15.93 23.98
CA ALA A 489 6.03 14.52 24.24
C ALA A 489 5.16 14.37 25.50
N ILE A 490 4.10 13.58 25.41
CA ILE A 490 3.23 13.22 26.53
C ILE A 490 3.81 11.96 27.19
N PRO A 491 4.25 12.00 28.45
CA PRO A 491 4.61 10.77 29.17
C PRO A 491 3.38 9.86 29.30
N ALA A 492 3.53 8.60 28.92
CA ALA A 492 2.45 7.64 28.81
C ALA A 492 2.89 6.28 29.38
N SER A 493 2.13 5.74 30.33
CA SER A 493 2.23 4.32 30.68
C SER A 493 1.24 3.56 29.82
N PHE A 494 1.74 2.92 28.76
CA PHE A 494 0.92 2.16 27.81
C PHE A 494 0.27 0.92 28.43
N ASN A 495 0.81 0.42 29.56
CA ASN A 495 0.23 -0.66 30.35
C ASN A 495 -0.15 -1.91 29.55
N GLY A 496 0.66 -2.25 28.54
CA GLY A 496 0.47 -3.41 27.69
C GLY A 496 -0.54 -3.23 26.54
N ASP A 497 -1.08 -2.03 26.39
CA ASP A 497 -1.96 -1.65 25.28
C ASP A 497 -1.19 -1.01 24.12
N GLN A 498 -1.87 -0.81 23.00
CA GLN A 498 -1.30 -0.22 21.79
C GLN A 498 -2.23 0.87 21.25
N LEU A 499 -1.64 2.03 20.92
CA LEU A 499 -2.38 3.16 20.37
C LEU A 499 -2.82 2.87 18.93
N ALA A 500 -4.09 3.11 18.63
CA ALA A 500 -4.67 2.94 17.29
C ALA A 500 -4.73 4.25 16.52
N THR A 501 -5.25 5.32 17.15
CA THR A 501 -5.42 6.63 16.52
C THR A 501 -5.60 7.73 17.58
N MET A 502 -5.60 9.00 17.15
CA MET A 502 -5.81 10.18 18.00
C MET A 502 -6.81 11.13 17.34
N GLU A 503 -7.79 11.60 18.09
CA GLU A 503 -8.62 12.75 17.70
C GLU A 503 -8.08 14.05 18.29
N ALA A 504 -8.31 15.17 17.61
CA ALA A 504 -8.01 16.52 18.10
C ALA A 504 -9.13 17.52 17.76
N ASN A 505 -9.68 18.18 18.78
CA ASN A 505 -10.74 19.17 18.64
C ASN A 505 -10.44 20.43 19.46
N TYR A 506 -10.80 21.61 18.97
CA TYR A 506 -10.75 22.80 19.80
C TYR A 506 -11.84 22.76 20.88
N SER A 507 -11.56 23.29 22.07
CA SER A 507 -12.55 23.34 23.17
C SER A 507 -13.80 24.16 22.83
N TYR A 508 -13.67 25.14 21.93
CA TYR A 508 -14.77 25.96 21.43
C TYR A 508 -15.50 25.36 20.21
N GLY A 509 -15.10 24.16 19.77
CA GLY A 509 -15.67 23.46 18.61
C GLY A 509 -14.79 23.53 17.35
N GLY A 510 -14.93 22.52 16.48
CA GLY A 510 -14.11 22.35 15.29
C GLY A 510 -12.94 21.37 15.48
N ASN A 511 -12.43 20.82 14.38
CA ASN A 511 -11.28 19.93 14.40
C ASN A 511 -9.98 20.75 14.43
N ALA A 512 -9.01 20.30 15.21
CA ALA A 512 -7.70 20.93 15.32
C ALA A 512 -6.64 20.21 14.46
N GLY A 513 -5.60 20.94 14.07
CA GLY A 513 -4.45 20.42 13.33
C GLY A 513 -4.72 20.06 11.86
N PRO A 514 -3.74 19.43 11.20
CA PRO A 514 -3.79 19.09 9.78
C PRO A 514 -5.01 18.27 9.39
N GLN A 515 -5.47 18.42 8.14
CA GLN A 515 -6.66 17.74 7.62
C GLN A 515 -7.90 18.02 8.49
N ASN A 516 -8.22 19.31 8.66
CA ASN A 516 -9.27 19.79 9.57
C ASN A 516 -10.72 19.41 9.18
N TRP A 517 -10.93 18.70 8.08
CA TRP A 517 -12.22 18.08 7.73
C TRP A 517 -12.54 16.85 8.59
N THR A 518 -11.57 16.29 9.33
CA THR A 518 -11.77 15.19 10.29
C THR A 518 -11.12 15.46 11.65
N SER A 519 -11.68 14.90 12.73
CA SER A 519 -11.08 14.95 14.08
C SER A 519 -9.91 13.98 14.23
N PHE A 520 -9.92 12.85 13.53
CA PHE A 520 -8.87 11.83 13.60
C PHE A 520 -7.65 12.24 12.80
N LYS A 521 -6.51 12.34 13.47
CA LYS A 521 -5.26 12.84 12.89
C LYS A 521 -4.45 11.70 12.26
N GLU A 522 -3.55 12.07 11.36
CA GLU A 522 -2.72 11.13 10.59
C GLU A 522 -1.61 10.54 11.47
N PHE A 523 -1.61 9.21 11.62
CA PHE A 523 -0.62 8.49 12.42
C PHE A 523 0.79 8.69 11.85
N ALA A 524 1.79 8.81 12.72
CA ALA A 524 3.21 9.08 12.42
C ALA A 524 3.49 10.41 11.70
N ARG A 525 2.53 11.08 11.06
CA ARG A 525 2.74 12.46 10.59
C ARG A 525 2.47 13.49 11.68
N THR A 526 1.42 13.28 12.47
CA THR A 526 0.96 14.28 13.45
C THR A 526 1.21 13.86 14.90
N PHE A 527 1.12 12.56 15.19
CA PHE A 527 1.42 11.98 16.49
C PHE A 527 1.97 10.56 16.32
N GLU A 528 2.71 10.07 17.31
CA GLU A 528 3.24 8.71 17.28
C GLU A 528 3.56 8.18 18.69
N PRO A 529 3.18 6.94 19.03
CA PRO A 529 3.59 6.31 20.28
C PRO A 529 5.04 5.80 20.18
N VAL A 530 5.88 6.17 21.15
CA VAL A 530 7.23 5.62 21.31
C VAL A 530 7.21 4.73 22.55
N TYR A 531 6.87 3.45 22.34
CA TYR A 531 6.72 2.48 23.42
C TYR A 531 8.00 2.29 24.25
N ALA A 532 9.17 2.34 23.61
CA ALA A 532 10.47 2.15 24.28
C ALA A 532 10.77 3.24 25.33
N SER A 533 10.30 4.47 25.11
CA SER A 533 10.49 5.60 26.03
C SER A 533 9.23 5.96 26.82
N ASN A 534 8.14 5.20 26.68
CA ASN A 534 6.86 5.44 27.36
C ASN A 534 6.33 6.87 27.09
N GLN A 535 6.28 7.26 25.81
CA GLN A 535 5.84 8.59 25.40
C GLN A 535 4.93 8.53 24.17
N ILE A 536 4.05 9.53 24.03
CA ILE A 536 3.36 9.85 22.78
C ILE A 536 3.90 11.19 22.29
N LEU A 537 4.53 11.19 21.12
CA LEU A 537 5.04 12.41 20.49
C LEU A 537 3.89 13.12 19.78
N LEU A 538 3.81 14.44 19.92
CA LEU A 538 3.02 15.29 19.04
C LEU A 538 4.00 16.06 18.15
N LYS A 539 3.95 15.81 16.84
CA LYS A 539 4.96 16.28 15.91
C LYS A 539 4.74 17.75 15.55
N GLN A 540 5.78 18.40 15.03
CA GLN A 540 5.73 19.82 14.71
C GLN A 540 4.66 20.12 13.64
N GLU A 541 4.47 19.21 12.70
CA GLU A 541 3.44 19.24 11.65
C GLU A 541 2.04 19.40 12.24
N PHE A 542 1.75 18.74 13.38
CA PHE A 542 0.49 18.94 14.09
C PHE A 542 0.36 20.39 14.57
N PHE A 543 1.38 20.92 15.25
CA PHE A 543 1.31 22.24 15.84
C PHE A 543 1.37 23.40 14.83
N ASN A 544 1.95 23.18 13.64
CA ASN A 544 1.98 24.17 12.56
C ASN A 544 0.56 24.57 12.10
N GLU A 545 -0.42 23.68 12.27
CA GLU A 545 -1.83 23.90 11.88
C GLU A 545 -2.77 23.97 13.10
N VAL A 546 -2.24 24.13 14.32
CA VAL A 546 -3.01 24.33 15.55
C VAL A 546 -2.89 25.79 16.00
N HIS A 547 -4.04 26.46 16.13
CA HIS A 547 -4.11 27.80 16.69
C HIS A 547 -3.85 27.81 18.20
N ASP A 548 -3.45 28.96 18.73
CA ASP A 548 -3.35 29.15 20.17
C ASP A 548 -4.72 28.97 20.86
N GLY A 549 -4.68 28.37 22.04
CA GLY A 549 -5.87 28.01 22.80
C GLY A 549 -5.86 26.56 23.27
N THR A 550 -7.04 26.09 23.67
CA THR A 550 -7.23 24.76 24.25
C THR A 550 -7.68 23.76 23.21
N VAL A 551 -6.99 22.62 23.13
CA VAL A 551 -7.33 21.47 22.27
C VAL A 551 -7.60 20.26 23.15
N ILE A 552 -8.71 19.58 22.90
CA ILE A 552 -9.06 18.30 23.52
C ILE A 552 -8.63 17.19 22.59
N LEU A 553 -7.74 16.33 23.06
CA LEU A 553 -7.33 15.11 22.40
C LEU A 553 -8.10 13.92 22.94
N LYS A 554 -8.33 12.92 22.08
CA LYS A 554 -8.77 11.57 22.49
C LYS A 554 -7.87 10.53 21.86
N PHE A 555 -7.19 9.76 22.70
CA PHE A 555 -6.34 8.65 22.29
C PHE A 555 -7.14 7.35 22.32
N HIS A 556 -7.28 6.70 21.17
CA HIS A 556 -8.02 5.45 21.02
C HIS A 556 -7.04 4.28 20.98
N PHE A 557 -7.21 3.31 21.86
CA PHE A 557 -6.35 2.14 21.97
C PHE A 557 -7.01 0.88 21.39
N TRP A 558 -6.19 -0.07 20.96
CA TRP A 558 -6.66 -1.32 20.36
C TRP A 558 -7.43 -2.23 21.32
N SER A 559 -7.22 -2.10 22.64
CA SER A 559 -8.06 -2.76 23.64
C SER A 559 -9.50 -2.23 23.71
N GLY A 560 -9.76 -1.05 23.15
CA GLY A 560 -11.02 -0.30 23.25
C GLY A 560 -11.01 0.81 24.31
N GLU A 561 -9.94 0.98 25.08
CA GLU A 561 -9.80 2.12 25.99
C GLU A 561 -9.69 3.43 25.20
N VAL A 562 -10.27 4.51 25.74
CA VAL A 562 -10.17 5.86 25.18
C VAL A 562 -9.77 6.82 26.29
N LEU A 563 -8.67 7.53 26.09
CA LEU A 563 -8.17 8.51 27.06
C LEU A 563 -8.32 9.93 26.52
N GLN A 564 -8.90 10.82 27.31
CA GLN A 564 -8.88 12.23 27.02
C GLN A 564 -7.55 12.85 27.47
N TYR A 565 -7.12 13.91 26.80
CA TYR A 565 -6.00 14.74 27.22
C TYR A 565 -6.24 16.17 26.75
N THR A 566 -5.98 17.16 27.59
CA THR A 566 -6.17 18.58 27.28
C THR A 566 -4.82 19.21 26.99
N LEU A 567 -4.68 19.86 25.84
CA LEU A 567 -3.54 20.71 25.48
C LEU A 567 -3.90 22.19 25.59
N ASN A 568 -2.96 23.01 26.03
CA ASN A 568 -3.01 24.46 25.88
C ASN A 568 -1.76 24.94 25.13
N LYS A 569 -1.96 25.56 23.96
CA LYS A 569 -0.90 26.12 23.13
C LYS A 569 -0.92 27.65 23.23
N SER A 570 0.26 28.26 23.38
CA SER A 570 0.48 29.71 23.34
C SER A 570 1.82 29.99 22.66
N GLY A 571 1.77 30.54 21.44
CA GLY A 571 2.93 30.66 20.57
C GLY A 571 3.60 29.30 20.35
N SER A 572 4.88 29.19 20.72
CA SER A 572 5.65 27.93 20.68
C SER A 572 5.57 27.11 21.97
N SER A 573 4.92 27.62 23.03
CA SER A 573 4.80 26.92 24.31
C SER A 573 3.56 26.04 24.34
N VAL A 574 3.71 24.81 24.83
CA VAL A 574 2.63 23.83 24.96
C VAL A 574 2.64 23.25 26.35
N SER A 575 1.48 23.19 26.98
CA SER A 575 1.23 22.40 28.19
C SER A 575 0.12 21.41 27.94
N GLY A 576 0.13 20.28 28.64
CA GLY A 576 -0.98 19.35 28.59
C GLY A 576 -1.18 18.58 29.88
N THR A 577 -2.41 18.11 30.07
CA THR A 577 -2.86 17.38 31.25
C THR A 577 -3.91 16.32 30.87
N PRO A 578 -3.95 15.15 31.53
CA PRO A 578 -5.01 14.16 31.35
C PRO A 578 -6.42 14.72 31.58
#